data_AF-M0B4T3-F1
#
_entry.id   AF-M0B4T3-F1
#
_cell.length_a   1.000
_cell.length_b   1.000
_cell.length_c   1.000
_cell.angle_alpha   90.00
_cell.angle_beta   90.00
_cell.angle_gamma   90.00
#
_symmetry.space_group_name_H-M   'P 1'
#
loop_
_entity.id
_entity.type
_entity.pdbx_description
1 polymer ?
#
loop_
_entity_poly.entity_id
_entity_poly.type
_entity_poly.pdbx_seq_one_letter_code
_entity_poly.pdbx_strand_id
1 'polypeptide(L)'
;MRKLVVSEFLTLDGVMQAPGDSDEDTEGGFEHGGWQVPYFDDVDPAVAEGFDDVDALVLGRKTYEIFASYWPTASEDEPFTEQMNSVDKYVASRTLDAADWQSSTVLEGDVADAVTELKQEPGGDLVVFGSGDLVQTLMANDLVDEYQLMVHPLVLGTGKRLFTDESEPTGLELVEMETTDSGVVVLTYEPAEKEEGKPTTDDAPNAEAEIETSENQLTIRRTFDAPRERVFRAFTEPGELEKWFVPSPGDVTTDVQTFTAEPDGERSIRFHADDEWFGSDGAFEEVVENERIVYTDRWVNFPEADVDSRVTVEFTDVEDGTEIVLTHEQLPTGDFVGGARMGWEISFDNLAPVLVES
;
A
#
# COMPACT_ATOMS: atom_id res chain seq x y z
N MET A 1 24.08 -2.56 -16.35
CA MET A 1 23.67 -1.69 -15.25
C MET A 1 23.63 -2.59 -14.04
N ARG A 2 24.23 -2.19 -12.93
CA ARG A 2 24.22 -2.96 -11.67
C ARG A 2 22.78 -3.01 -11.14
N LYS A 3 22.34 -4.14 -10.58
CA LYS A 3 21.07 -4.17 -9.84
C LYS A 3 21.25 -3.52 -8.48
N LEU A 4 20.20 -2.87 -7.97
CA LEU A 4 20.08 -2.38 -6.61
C LEU A 4 19.07 -3.27 -5.87
N VAL A 5 19.59 -4.09 -4.95
CA VAL A 5 18.82 -5.04 -4.14
C VAL A 5 18.62 -4.45 -2.75
N VAL A 6 17.38 -4.39 -2.30
CA VAL A 6 17.01 -4.03 -0.93
C VAL A 6 16.83 -5.32 -0.15
N SER A 7 17.64 -5.55 0.88
CA SER A 7 17.58 -6.75 1.71
C SER A 7 17.28 -6.36 3.16
N GLU A 8 16.08 -6.74 3.64
CA GLU A 8 15.52 -6.20 4.88
C GLU A 8 14.88 -7.27 5.77
N PHE A 9 15.16 -7.18 7.07
CA PHE A 9 14.43 -7.92 8.10
C PHE A 9 13.17 -7.15 8.50
N LEU A 10 12.01 -7.82 8.40
CA LEU A 10 10.72 -7.23 8.74
C LEU A 10 9.98 -8.10 9.75
N THR A 11 9.23 -7.48 10.65
CA THR A 11 8.16 -8.14 11.38
C THR A 11 6.92 -8.28 10.49
N LEU A 12 5.93 -9.05 10.93
CA LEU A 12 4.67 -9.23 10.18
C LEU A 12 3.90 -7.91 9.99
N ASP A 13 4.04 -6.97 10.92
CA ASP A 13 3.48 -5.61 10.82
C ASP A 13 4.46 -4.59 10.21
N GLY A 14 5.49 -5.07 9.53
CA GLY A 14 6.40 -4.28 8.69
C GLY A 14 7.48 -3.50 9.43
N VAL A 15 7.71 -3.76 10.72
CA VAL A 15 8.74 -3.07 11.52
C VAL A 15 10.12 -3.62 11.18
N MET A 16 11.09 -2.73 10.97
CA MET A 16 12.49 -3.05 10.65
C MET A 16 13.49 -2.52 11.69
N GLN A 17 13.01 -1.80 12.72
CA GLN A 17 13.86 -1.10 13.67
C GLN A 17 14.56 -2.05 14.65
N ALA A 18 15.87 -1.89 14.83
CA ALA A 18 16.70 -2.61 15.80
C ALA A 18 16.50 -4.14 15.81
N PRO A 19 16.71 -4.83 14.68
CA PRO A 19 16.50 -6.28 14.59
C PRO A 19 17.52 -7.07 15.42
N GLY A 20 18.78 -6.61 15.48
CA GLY A 20 19.91 -7.39 16.01
C GLY A 20 20.10 -7.25 17.51
N ASP A 21 20.39 -6.05 17.99
CA ASP A 21 20.71 -5.78 19.40
C ASP A 21 19.60 -5.03 20.14
N SER A 22 19.46 -5.29 21.45
CA SER A 22 18.44 -4.64 22.28
C SER A 22 18.58 -3.12 22.36
N ASP A 23 19.79 -2.59 22.16
CA ASP A 23 20.12 -1.17 22.22
C ASP A 23 20.47 -0.56 20.84
N GLU A 24 20.27 -1.30 19.74
CA GLU A 24 20.74 -0.94 18.38
C GLU A 24 20.14 0.37 17.82
N ASP A 25 18.84 0.59 18.04
CA ASP A 25 18.15 1.84 17.67
C ASP A 25 16.94 2.08 18.58
N THR A 26 17.15 2.81 19.68
CA THR A 26 16.10 3.14 20.68
C THR A 26 15.32 4.42 20.37
N GLU A 27 15.48 5.00 19.17
CA GLU A 27 14.76 6.21 18.77
C GLU A 27 13.25 6.05 18.85
N GLY A 28 12.57 7.16 19.16
CA GLY A 28 11.12 7.16 19.38
C GLY A 28 10.69 6.48 20.69
N GLY A 29 11.66 6.10 21.54
CA GLY A 29 11.37 5.30 22.74
C GLY A 29 11.08 3.84 22.40
N PHE A 30 11.72 3.31 21.36
CA PHE A 30 11.55 1.92 20.95
C PHE A 30 12.18 0.96 21.97
N GLU A 31 11.38 0.04 22.51
CA GLU A 31 11.76 -0.88 23.61
C GLU A 31 11.88 -2.34 23.16
N HIS A 32 11.76 -2.61 21.85
CA HIS A 32 11.64 -3.96 21.30
C HIS A 32 12.88 -4.42 20.52
N GLY A 33 14.05 -3.80 20.73
CA GLY A 33 15.28 -4.16 20.02
C GLY A 33 15.69 -5.63 20.24
N GLY A 34 16.42 -6.18 19.28
CA GLY A 34 16.92 -7.56 19.31
C GLY A 34 15.84 -8.62 19.04
N TRP A 35 14.77 -8.24 18.36
CA TRP A 35 13.64 -9.13 18.09
C TRP A 35 13.97 -10.25 17.11
N GLN A 36 15.06 -10.16 16.35
CA GLN A 36 15.50 -11.18 15.39
C GLN A 36 16.30 -12.32 16.07
N VAL A 37 16.85 -12.10 17.26
CA VAL A 37 17.71 -13.08 17.97
C VAL A 37 17.14 -14.51 18.04
N PRO A 38 15.83 -14.74 18.26
CA PRO A 38 15.25 -16.08 18.27
C PRO A 38 15.26 -16.81 16.91
N TYR A 39 15.59 -16.12 15.82
CA TYR A 39 15.45 -16.56 14.43
C TYR A 39 16.77 -16.60 13.65
N PHE A 40 17.89 -16.14 14.23
CA PHE A 40 19.17 -16.00 13.53
C PHE A 40 19.65 -17.28 12.82
N ASP A 41 19.64 -18.42 13.50
CA ASP A 41 20.13 -19.71 12.96
C ASP A 41 19.44 -20.12 11.63
N ASP A 42 18.19 -19.68 11.44
CA ASP A 42 17.37 -20.01 10.27
C ASP A 42 17.50 -19.00 9.13
N VAL A 43 17.90 -17.77 9.45
CA VAL A 43 17.96 -16.64 8.50
C VAL A 43 19.36 -16.46 7.93
N ASP A 44 20.39 -16.86 8.67
CA ASP A 44 21.79 -16.82 8.23
C ASP A 44 22.03 -17.44 6.84
N PRO A 45 21.42 -18.58 6.45
CA PRO A 45 21.59 -19.13 5.10
C PRO A 45 21.03 -18.23 3.99
N ALA A 46 19.84 -17.65 4.18
CA ALA A 46 19.20 -16.77 3.20
C ALA A 46 19.95 -15.44 3.07
N VAL A 47 20.44 -14.92 4.20
CA VAL A 47 21.34 -13.76 4.23
C VAL A 47 22.63 -14.10 3.50
N ALA A 48 23.22 -15.28 3.75
CA ALA A 48 24.45 -15.72 3.08
C ALA A 48 24.31 -15.82 1.56
N GLU A 49 23.19 -16.37 1.07
CA GLU A 49 22.91 -16.43 -0.35
C GLU A 49 22.76 -15.03 -0.95
N GLY A 50 22.06 -14.12 -0.25
CA GLY A 50 21.99 -12.71 -0.63
C GLY A 50 23.35 -11.99 -0.63
N PHE A 51 24.34 -12.55 0.06
CA PHE A 51 25.70 -12.04 0.12
C PHE A 51 26.61 -12.57 -1.00
N ASP A 52 26.36 -13.74 -1.58
CA ASP A 52 27.30 -14.39 -2.52
C ASP A 52 27.58 -13.56 -3.79
N ASP A 53 26.65 -12.70 -4.22
CA ASP A 53 26.76 -11.82 -5.40
C ASP A 53 26.94 -10.32 -5.08
N VAL A 54 27.20 -9.97 -3.81
CA VAL A 54 27.34 -8.58 -3.37
C VAL A 54 28.69 -8.00 -3.76
N ASP A 55 28.65 -6.99 -4.61
CA ASP A 55 29.85 -6.25 -5.03
C ASP A 55 30.06 -4.99 -4.18
N ALA A 56 28.98 -4.29 -3.79
CA ALA A 56 29.08 -3.16 -2.87
C ALA A 56 27.81 -2.93 -2.04
N LEU A 57 27.99 -2.31 -0.88
CA LEU A 57 26.91 -1.89 0.02
C LEU A 57 26.56 -0.42 -0.20
N VAL A 58 25.27 -0.09 -0.12
CA VAL A 58 24.79 1.29 -0.02
C VAL A 58 24.09 1.44 1.32
N LEU A 59 24.62 2.28 2.19
CA LEU A 59 24.21 2.37 3.60
C LEU A 59 23.79 3.80 3.94
N GLY A 60 22.67 3.94 4.64
CA GLY A 60 22.34 5.18 5.32
C GLY A 60 23.26 5.40 6.52
N ARG A 61 23.46 6.66 6.91
CA ARG A 61 24.35 7.04 8.02
C ARG A 61 24.19 6.17 9.28
N LYS A 62 22.96 5.95 9.76
CA LYS A 62 22.74 5.23 11.03
C LYS A 62 23.17 3.77 10.93
N THR A 63 22.77 3.07 9.88
CA THR A 63 23.18 1.69 9.65
C THR A 63 24.69 1.59 9.46
N TYR A 64 25.30 2.55 8.76
CA TYR A 64 26.75 2.65 8.66
C TYR A 64 27.41 2.76 10.05
N GLU A 65 26.93 3.64 10.93
CA GLU A 65 27.48 3.81 12.28
C GLU A 65 27.34 2.54 13.13
N ILE A 66 26.19 1.85 13.05
CA ILE A 66 25.95 0.57 13.73
C ILE A 66 26.96 -0.48 13.22
N PHE A 67 27.05 -0.65 11.90
CA PHE A 67 27.92 -1.64 11.28
C PHE A 67 29.41 -1.34 11.52
N ALA A 68 29.82 -0.08 11.40
CA ALA A 68 31.19 0.36 11.67
C ALA A 68 31.58 0.20 13.15
N SER A 69 30.61 0.12 14.07
CA SER A 69 30.89 -0.14 15.49
C SER A 69 31.18 -1.62 15.80
N TYR A 70 30.74 -2.54 14.92
CA TYR A 70 30.80 -3.99 15.14
C TYR A 70 31.81 -4.68 14.22
N TRP A 71 31.57 -4.63 12.90
CA TRP A 71 32.27 -5.44 11.89
C TRP A 71 33.79 -5.27 11.84
N PRO A 72 34.39 -4.09 12.05
CA PRO A 72 35.86 -3.96 12.06
C PRO A 72 36.56 -4.79 13.14
N THR A 73 35.82 -5.21 14.17
CA THR A 73 36.35 -5.93 15.33
C THR A 73 35.68 -7.28 15.58
N ALA A 74 34.73 -7.67 14.72
CA ALA A 74 34.09 -8.97 14.77
C ALA A 74 35.13 -10.10 14.56
N SER A 75 34.85 -11.28 15.12
CA SER A 75 35.76 -12.44 14.97
C SER A 75 35.79 -12.89 13.51
N GLU A 76 36.95 -13.33 13.01
CA GLU A 76 37.04 -13.94 11.67
C GLU A 76 36.22 -15.23 11.55
N ASP A 77 35.86 -15.84 12.67
CA ASP A 77 34.97 -17.01 12.73
C ASP A 77 33.47 -16.65 12.65
N GLU A 78 33.11 -15.36 12.83
CA GLU A 78 31.72 -14.90 12.66
C GLU A 78 31.37 -14.85 11.16
N PRO A 79 30.21 -15.40 10.75
CA PRO A 79 29.72 -15.29 9.38
C PRO A 79 29.74 -13.85 8.86
N PHE A 80 30.02 -13.68 7.56
CA PHE A 80 30.04 -12.39 6.85
C PHE A 80 31.15 -11.41 7.25
N THR A 81 31.92 -11.64 8.32
CA THR A 81 32.95 -10.70 8.78
C THR A 81 33.97 -10.34 7.69
N GLU A 82 34.50 -11.32 6.96
CA GLU A 82 35.45 -11.08 5.86
C GLU A 82 34.80 -10.27 4.74
N GLN A 83 33.56 -10.60 4.39
CA GLN A 83 32.85 -9.96 3.29
C GLN A 83 32.47 -8.53 3.61
N MET A 84 31.84 -8.29 4.77
CA MET A 84 31.51 -6.97 5.28
C MET A 84 32.74 -6.06 5.34
N ASN A 85 33.91 -6.62 5.63
CA ASN A 85 35.17 -5.87 5.68
C ASN A 85 35.87 -5.68 4.33
N SER A 86 35.51 -6.42 3.29
CA SER A 86 36.18 -6.38 1.98
C SER A 86 35.42 -5.60 0.91
N VAL A 87 34.08 -5.66 0.89
CA VAL A 87 33.25 -4.99 -0.12
C VAL A 87 33.32 -3.47 -0.03
N ASP A 88 33.13 -2.79 -1.16
CA ASP A 88 32.99 -1.33 -1.17
C ASP A 88 31.69 -0.90 -0.47
N LYS A 89 31.71 0.26 0.17
CA LYS A 89 30.58 0.82 0.92
C LYS A 89 30.36 2.26 0.52
N TYR A 90 29.14 2.56 0.09
CA TYR A 90 28.70 3.89 -0.28
C TYR A 90 27.75 4.42 0.79
N VAL A 91 28.16 5.46 1.50
CA VAL A 91 27.44 5.97 2.68
C VAL A 91 26.63 7.20 2.29
N ALA A 92 25.31 7.05 2.25
CA ALA A 92 24.37 8.14 2.08
C ALA A 92 24.27 8.93 3.41
N SER A 93 24.89 10.11 3.45
CA SER A 93 24.89 10.97 4.63
C SER A 93 25.00 12.44 4.26
N ARG A 94 24.26 13.28 4.98
CA ARG A 94 24.35 14.75 4.88
C ARG A 94 25.23 15.37 5.96
N THR A 95 25.73 14.56 6.90
CA THR A 95 26.40 15.05 8.12
C THR A 95 27.74 14.40 8.38
N LEU A 96 28.07 13.30 7.69
CA LEU A 96 29.39 12.68 7.80
C LEU A 96 30.31 13.32 6.77
N ASP A 97 31.41 13.89 7.22
CA ASP A 97 32.46 14.41 6.34
C ASP A 97 33.44 13.30 5.92
N ALA A 98 33.52 12.20 6.68
CA ALA A 98 34.39 11.06 6.43
C ALA A 98 33.81 9.77 7.03
N ALA A 99 34.24 8.64 6.47
CA ALA A 99 33.85 7.29 6.87
C ALA A 99 35.12 6.48 7.19
N ASP A 100 35.33 6.12 8.47
CA ASP A 100 36.58 5.52 8.96
C ASP A 100 36.66 4.00 8.77
N TRP A 101 35.51 3.32 8.60
CA TRP A 101 35.46 1.90 8.25
C TRP A 101 36.04 1.68 6.84
N GLN A 102 36.90 0.68 6.69
CA GLN A 102 37.60 0.39 5.44
C GLN A 102 36.66 0.21 4.24
N SER A 103 37.16 0.64 3.07
CA SER A 103 36.44 0.64 1.79
C SER A 103 35.13 1.45 1.82
N SER A 104 35.05 2.51 2.63
CA SER A 104 33.88 3.38 2.70
C SER A 104 34.09 4.72 1.99
N THR A 105 33.10 5.11 1.19
CA THR A 105 33.02 6.39 0.50
C THR A 105 31.71 7.08 0.88
N VAL A 106 31.75 8.33 1.36
CA VAL A 106 30.53 9.11 1.58
C VAL A 106 30.05 9.65 0.25
N LEU A 107 28.77 9.43 -0.08
CA LEU A 107 28.15 9.96 -1.28
C LEU A 107 27.91 11.47 -1.16
N GLU A 108 28.31 12.21 -2.19
CA GLU A 108 28.11 13.66 -2.26
C GLU A 108 26.83 13.99 -3.04
N GLY A 109 26.12 15.05 -2.63
CA GLY A 109 24.95 15.54 -3.36
C GLY A 109 23.66 14.81 -3.03
N ASP A 110 22.77 14.73 -4.02
CA ASP A 110 21.51 14.00 -3.92
C ASP A 110 21.76 12.49 -4.01
N VAL A 111 21.13 11.71 -3.13
CA VAL A 111 21.40 10.28 -3.04
C VAL A 111 20.82 9.49 -4.22
N ALA A 112 19.69 9.92 -4.78
CA ALA A 112 19.08 9.25 -5.92
C ALA A 112 19.97 9.45 -7.17
N ASP A 113 20.49 10.66 -7.37
CA ASP A 113 21.46 10.94 -8.42
C ASP A 113 22.73 10.10 -8.25
N ALA A 114 23.31 10.09 -7.04
CA ALA A 114 24.54 9.34 -6.77
C ALA A 114 24.37 7.83 -6.98
N VAL A 115 23.25 7.24 -6.53
CA VAL A 115 22.97 5.81 -6.75
C VAL A 115 22.69 5.52 -8.23
N THR A 116 22.04 6.44 -8.96
CA THR A 116 21.85 6.32 -10.41
C THR A 116 23.18 6.29 -11.17
N GLU A 117 24.17 7.07 -10.74
CA GLU A 117 25.53 7.03 -11.28
C GLU A 117 26.22 5.71 -10.94
N LEU A 118 26.15 5.25 -9.69
CA LEU A 118 26.72 3.96 -9.27
C LEU A 118 26.15 2.79 -10.08
N LYS A 119 24.84 2.76 -10.34
CA LYS A 119 24.21 1.71 -11.16
C LYS A 119 24.79 1.64 -12.59
N GLN A 120 25.35 2.73 -13.11
CA GLN A 120 25.95 2.79 -14.46
C GLN A 120 27.41 2.31 -14.49
N GLU A 121 28.07 2.23 -13.34
CA GLU A 121 29.45 1.75 -13.26
C GLU A 121 29.54 0.24 -13.51
N PRO A 122 30.69 -0.27 -14.00
CA PRO A 122 30.91 -1.71 -14.09
C PRO A 122 31.04 -2.31 -12.69
N GLY A 123 30.35 -3.41 -12.43
CA GLY A 123 30.38 -4.10 -11.13
C GLY A 123 29.28 -5.15 -11.04
N GLY A 124 29.25 -5.86 -9.92
CA GLY A 124 28.14 -6.73 -9.52
C GLY A 124 27.04 -5.93 -8.83
N ASP A 125 26.21 -6.58 -8.02
CA ASP A 125 25.02 -5.92 -7.48
C ASP A 125 25.36 -4.97 -6.31
N LEU A 126 24.51 -3.96 -6.17
CA LEU A 126 24.50 -3.02 -5.05
C LEU A 126 23.47 -3.49 -4.05
N VAL A 127 23.85 -3.65 -2.78
CA VAL A 127 22.91 -4.09 -1.73
C VAL A 127 22.71 -3.02 -0.68
N VAL A 128 21.45 -2.77 -0.37
CA VAL A 128 21.03 -1.92 0.74
C VAL A 128 20.60 -2.84 1.87
N PHE A 129 21.44 -2.91 2.91
CA PHE A 129 21.07 -3.55 4.18
C PHE A 129 20.59 -2.48 5.15
N GLY A 130 19.37 -2.63 5.63
CA GLY A 130 18.79 -1.63 6.49
C GLY A 130 18.75 -0.25 5.85
N SER A 131 18.57 0.75 6.73
CA SER A 131 18.42 2.17 6.39
C SER A 131 17.05 2.49 5.82
N GLY A 132 16.00 2.36 6.64
CA GLY A 132 14.62 2.65 6.25
C GLY A 132 14.45 3.97 5.50
N ASP A 133 15.01 5.08 6.01
CA ASP A 133 14.95 6.39 5.33
C ASP A 133 15.62 6.38 3.94
N LEU A 134 16.75 5.67 3.79
CA LEU A 134 17.45 5.54 2.51
C LEU A 134 16.63 4.69 1.55
N VAL A 135 16.16 3.52 1.99
CA VAL A 135 15.35 2.63 1.16
C VAL A 135 14.08 3.35 0.70
N GLN A 136 13.39 4.06 1.59
CA GLN A 136 12.22 4.87 1.23
C GLN A 136 12.54 5.93 0.18
N THR A 137 13.70 6.59 0.28
CA THR A 137 14.16 7.54 -0.74
C THR A 137 14.42 6.85 -2.09
N LEU A 138 15.03 5.66 -2.08
CA LEU A 138 15.32 4.90 -3.30
C LEU A 138 14.06 4.34 -3.95
N MET A 139 13.09 3.89 -3.16
CA MET A 139 11.76 3.46 -3.62
C MET A 139 11.03 4.61 -4.30
N ALA A 140 10.96 5.79 -3.69
CA ALA A 140 10.32 6.99 -4.24
C ALA A 140 10.99 7.56 -5.51
N ASN A 141 12.14 7.01 -5.92
CA ASN A 141 12.85 7.39 -7.15
C ASN A 141 12.94 6.23 -8.16
N ASP A 142 12.16 5.15 -7.96
CA ASP A 142 12.13 3.97 -8.84
C ASP A 142 13.52 3.32 -9.04
N LEU A 143 14.39 3.38 -8.02
CA LEU A 143 15.78 2.91 -8.15
C LEU A 143 16.00 1.47 -7.72
N VAL A 144 15.07 0.88 -6.98
CA VAL A 144 15.16 -0.50 -6.47
C VAL A 144 14.80 -1.46 -7.58
N ASP A 145 15.68 -2.41 -7.89
CA ASP A 145 15.42 -3.45 -8.91
C ASP A 145 14.87 -4.73 -8.28
N GLU A 146 15.17 -4.99 -7.00
CA GLU A 146 14.80 -6.22 -6.31
C GLU A 146 14.64 -5.98 -4.81
N TYR A 147 13.65 -6.63 -4.20
CA TYR A 147 13.40 -6.63 -2.76
C TYR A 147 13.52 -8.05 -2.23
N GLN A 148 14.47 -8.28 -1.34
CA GLN A 148 14.60 -9.49 -0.55
C GLN A 148 14.11 -9.22 0.87
N LEU A 149 12.86 -9.60 1.16
CA LEU A 149 12.17 -9.30 2.40
C LEU A 149 12.09 -10.55 3.29
N MET A 150 12.66 -10.47 4.49
CA MET A 150 12.68 -11.56 5.46
C MET A 150 11.65 -11.28 6.56
N VAL A 151 10.44 -11.80 6.36
CA VAL A 151 9.26 -11.53 7.20
C VAL A 151 9.22 -12.51 8.37
N HIS A 152 9.45 -11.99 9.56
CA HIS A 152 9.48 -12.74 10.81
C HIS A 152 8.07 -12.88 11.42
N PRO A 153 7.74 -14.03 12.01
CA PRO A 153 6.39 -14.35 12.48
C PRO A 153 6.08 -13.71 13.85
N LEU A 154 6.27 -12.39 13.97
CA LEU A 154 5.96 -11.60 15.16
C LEU A 154 5.37 -10.24 14.78
N VAL A 155 4.65 -9.61 15.73
CA VAL A 155 4.07 -8.27 15.60
C VAL A 155 4.55 -7.43 16.77
N LEU A 156 5.13 -6.26 16.49
CA LEU A 156 5.61 -5.34 17.54
C LEU A 156 4.62 -4.20 17.82
N GLY A 157 3.80 -3.83 16.84
CA GLY A 157 2.78 -2.79 16.93
C GLY A 157 3.33 -1.36 16.85
N THR A 158 4.60 -1.15 17.20
CA THR A 158 5.31 0.13 17.13
C THR A 158 6.72 -0.07 16.57
N GLY A 159 7.32 0.99 16.05
CA GLY A 159 8.67 1.00 15.47
C GLY A 159 8.68 1.57 14.06
N LYS A 160 9.88 1.81 13.52
CA LYS A 160 10.06 2.26 12.13
C LYS A 160 9.72 1.13 11.18
N ARG A 161 8.95 1.45 10.14
CA ARG A 161 8.50 0.51 9.11
C ARG A 161 9.18 0.80 7.77
N LEU A 162 9.36 -0.25 6.97
CA LEU A 162 9.83 -0.12 5.59
C LEU A 162 8.81 0.65 4.75
N PHE A 163 7.57 0.16 4.72
CA PHE A 163 6.42 0.82 4.09
C PHE A 163 5.69 1.67 5.12
N THR A 164 5.46 2.93 4.80
CA THR A 164 4.84 3.92 5.68
C THR A 164 3.53 4.42 5.06
N ASP A 165 2.76 5.19 5.82
CA ASP A 165 1.54 5.85 5.30
C ASP A 165 1.85 6.87 4.18
N GLU A 166 3.12 7.25 4.01
CA GLU A 166 3.59 8.16 2.96
C GLU A 166 4.17 7.42 1.73
N SER A 167 4.19 6.08 1.74
CA SER A 167 4.72 5.28 0.63
C SER A 167 3.80 5.34 -0.59
N GLU A 168 4.38 5.56 -1.77
CA GLU A 168 3.63 5.54 -3.03
C GLU A 168 3.17 4.12 -3.39
N PRO A 169 1.95 3.95 -3.93
CA PRO A 169 1.47 2.64 -4.37
C PRO A 169 2.42 2.02 -5.40
N THR A 170 3.07 0.90 -5.05
CA THR A 170 4.04 0.23 -5.93
C THR A 170 3.66 -1.22 -6.19
N GLY A 171 3.56 -1.61 -7.46
CA GLY A 171 3.28 -2.97 -7.88
C GLY A 171 4.55 -3.80 -7.78
N LEU A 172 4.44 -5.00 -7.21
CA LEU A 172 5.55 -5.93 -7.06
C LEU A 172 5.16 -7.29 -7.65
N GLU A 173 6.08 -7.93 -8.37
CA GLU A 173 5.94 -9.31 -8.84
C GLU A 173 6.78 -10.23 -7.95
N LEU A 174 6.14 -11.27 -7.38
CA LEU A 174 6.85 -12.28 -6.59
C LEU A 174 7.70 -13.14 -7.51
N VAL A 175 9.00 -13.12 -7.30
CA VAL A 175 9.99 -13.90 -8.04
C VAL A 175 10.29 -15.21 -7.33
N GLU A 176 10.49 -15.16 -6.01
CA GLU A 176 10.85 -16.32 -5.21
C GLU A 176 10.27 -16.25 -3.79
N MET A 177 9.99 -17.42 -3.21
CA MET A 177 9.48 -17.55 -1.85
C MET A 177 10.05 -18.79 -1.20
N GLU A 178 10.58 -18.61 0.01
CA GLU A 178 11.06 -19.67 0.88
C GLU A 178 10.54 -19.52 2.31
N THR A 179 10.51 -20.63 3.05
CA THR A 179 10.08 -20.64 4.46
C THR A 179 11.09 -21.40 5.30
N THR A 180 11.41 -20.87 6.47
CA THR A 180 12.30 -21.51 7.45
C THR A 180 11.51 -22.32 8.49
N ASP A 181 12.21 -23.15 9.28
CA ASP A 181 11.59 -23.97 10.33
C ASP A 181 11.03 -23.13 11.50
N SER A 182 11.61 -21.96 11.78
CA SER A 182 11.08 -20.97 12.73
C SER A 182 9.90 -20.17 12.20
N GLY A 183 9.53 -20.33 10.94
CA GLY A 183 8.40 -19.66 10.30
C GLY A 183 8.71 -18.28 9.73
N VAL A 184 9.98 -17.93 9.57
CA VAL A 184 10.38 -16.76 8.77
C VAL A 184 10.09 -17.06 7.30
N VAL A 185 9.50 -16.09 6.60
CA VAL A 185 9.25 -16.17 5.16
C VAL A 185 10.23 -15.25 4.45
N VAL A 186 11.03 -15.80 3.54
CA VAL A 186 11.93 -15.05 2.68
C VAL A 186 11.22 -14.84 1.35
N LEU A 187 11.02 -13.59 0.97
CA LEU A 187 10.30 -13.21 -0.25
C LEU A 187 11.22 -12.38 -1.13
N THR A 188 11.37 -12.78 -2.39
CA THR A 188 12.08 -12.00 -3.41
C THR A 188 11.04 -11.42 -4.36
N TYR A 189 10.98 -10.09 -4.46
CA TYR A 189 10.12 -9.37 -5.38
C TYR A 189 10.95 -8.51 -6.34
N GLU A 190 10.47 -8.33 -7.56
CA GLU A 190 10.93 -7.27 -8.46
C GLU A 190 9.78 -6.25 -8.62
N PRO A 191 10.07 -4.95 -8.87
CA PRO A 191 9.04 -4.02 -9.29
C PRO A 191 8.28 -4.57 -10.49
N ALA A 192 6.96 -4.59 -10.43
CA ALA A 192 6.15 -5.02 -11.56
C ALA A 192 6.43 -4.09 -12.74
N GLU A 193 6.71 -4.65 -13.92
CA GLU A 193 6.75 -3.86 -15.14
C GLU A 193 5.41 -3.12 -15.28
N LYS A 194 5.44 -1.83 -15.64
CA LYS A 194 4.27 -1.10 -16.15
C LYS A 194 3.89 -1.71 -17.51
N GLU A 195 3.43 -2.97 -17.54
CA GLU A 195 2.83 -3.59 -18.70
C GLU A 195 1.45 -2.99 -18.89
N GLU A 196 1.20 -2.35 -20.04
CA GLU A 196 -0.16 -1.98 -20.46
C GLU A 196 -1.06 -3.24 -20.40
N GLY A 197 -1.88 -3.35 -19.35
CA GLY A 197 -2.90 -4.39 -19.20
C GLY A 197 -2.67 -5.47 -18.13
N LYS A 198 -1.64 -5.37 -17.27
CA LYS A 198 -1.61 -6.11 -15.99
C LYS A 198 -2.00 -5.18 -14.84
N PRO A 199 -2.76 -5.63 -13.82
CA PRO A 199 -3.11 -4.79 -12.70
C PRO A 199 -1.84 -4.45 -11.90
N THR A 200 -1.38 -3.21 -12.00
CA THR A 200 -0.41 -2.59 -11.11
C THR A 200 -1.12 -1.96 -9.91
N THR A 201 -0.41 -1.49 -8.90
CA THR A 201 -1.01 -0.70 -7.81
C THR A 201 -1.59 0.63 -8.28
N ASP A 202 -1.16 1.15 -9.43
CA ASP A 202 -1.81 2.28 -10.11
C ASP A 202 -3.16 1.85 -10.74
N ASP A 203 -3.32 0.56 -11.04
CA ASP A 203 -4.59 -0.07 -11.44
C ASP A 203 -5.43 -0.54 -10.24
N ALA A 204 -4.98 -0.26 -9.00
CA ALA A 204 -5.92 -0.20 -7.90
C ALA A 204 -6.85 0.99 -8.20
N PRO A 205 -8.15 0.76 -8.40
CA PRO A 205 -9.08 1.76 -8.96
C PRO A 205 -9.36 2.98 -8.04
N ASN A 206 -8.52 3.24 -7.04
CA ASN A 206 -8.64 4.33 -6.07
C ASN A 206 -7.70 5.55 -6.31
N ALA A 207 -6.99 5.64 -7.44
CA ALA A 207 -5.95 6.66 -7.64
C ALA A 207 -6.42 8.14 -7.78
N GLU A 208 -7.72 8.46 -7.79
CA GLU A 208 -8.19 9.86 -7.85
C GLU A 208 -9.42 10.18 -6.97
N ALA A 209 -9.67 9.38 -5.93
CA ALA A 209 -10.78 9.69 -5.00
C ALA A 209 -10.31 10.62 -3.87
N GLU A 210 -10.78 11.87 -3.84
CA GLU A 210 -10.65 12.68 -2.63
C GLU A 210 -11.71 12.23 -1.61
N ILE A 211 -11.26 11.74 -0.45
CA ILE A 211 -12.14 11.16 0.57
C ILE A 211 -12.03 11.96 1.87
N GLU A 212 -13.17 12.43 2.35
CA GLU A 212 -13.31 13.13 3.63
C GLU A 212 -14.24 12.31 4.54
N THR A 213 -13.83 12.07 5.78
CA THR A 213 -14.65 11.33 6.77
C THR A 213 -14.83 12.13 8.06
N SER A 214 -15.96 11.89 8.72
CA SER A 214 -16.23 12.32 10.09
C SER A 214 -16.99 11.21 10.84
N GLU A 215 -17.41 11.47 12.08
CA GLU A 215 -18.00 10.46 12.98
C GLU A 215 -19.19 9.69 12.38
N ASN A 216 -20.00 10.34 11.53
CA ASN A 216 -21.23 9.77 10.96
C ASN A 216 -21.45 10.17 9.49
N GLN A 217 -20.39 10.59 8.80
CA GLN A 217 -20.48 11.06 7.43
C GLN A 217 -19.20 10.70 6.65
N LEU A 218 -19.42 10.39 5.37
CA LEU A 218 -18.41 10.17 4.36
C LEU A 218 -18.71 11.04 3.15
N THR A 219 -17.70 11.71 2.62
CA THR A 219 -17.76 12.37 1.31
C THR A 219 -16.67 11.81 0.41
N ILE A 220 -17.04 11.41 -0.81
CA ILE A 220 -16.13 10.92 -1.85
C ILE A 220 -16.30 11.83 -3.07
N ARG A 221 -15.20 12.36 -3.59
CA ARG A 221 -15.15 13.00 -4.91
C ARG A 221 -14.42 12.10 -5.87
N ARG A 222 -14.97 11.90 -7.06
CA ARG A 222 -14.35 11.05 -8.11
C ARG A 222 -14.71 11.56 -9.49
N THR A 223 -13.75 11.53 -10.40
CA THR A 223 -13.96 11.87 -11.80
C THR A 223 -14.13 10.60 -12.63
N PHE A 224 -15.09 10.61 -13.55
CA PHE A 224 -15.28 9.57 -14.54
C PHE A 224 -15.15 10.15 -15.95
N ASP A 225 -14.38 9.48 -16.81
CA ASP A 225 -14.28 9.79 -18.25
C ASP A 225 -15.54 9.34 -18.99
N ALA A 226 -16.65 10.01 -18.68
CA ALA A 226 -17.93 9.81 -19.33
C ALA A 226 -18.76 11.10 -19.26
N PRO A 227 -19.65 11.35 -20.24
CA PRO A 227 -20.55 12.49 -20.20
C PRO A 227 -21.48 12.44 -18.98
N ARG A 228 -21.82 13.61 -18.42
CA ARG A 228 -22.65 13.71 -17.21
C ARG A 228 -23.99 13.00 -17.31
N GLU A 229 -24.62 13.04 -18.48
CA GLU A 229 -25.86 12.31 -18.75
C GLU A 229 -25.68 10.78 -18.64
N ARG A 230 -24.53 10.26 -19.07
CA ARG A 230 -24.22 8.83 -19.00
C ARG A 230 -23.96 8.38 -17.57
N VAL A 231 -23.24 9.20 -16.79
CA VAL A 231 -22.98 8.94 -15.37
C VAL A 231 -24.28 9.02 -14.59
N PHE A 232 -25.07 10.08 -14.76
CA PHE A 232 -26.37 10.23 -14.11
C PHE A 232 -27.29 9.03 -14.39
N ARG A 233 -27.38 8.60 -15.66
CA ARG A 233 -28.16 7.44 -16.08
C ARG A 233 -27.73 6.15 -15.37
N ALA A 234 -26.44 5.98 -15.08
CA ALA A 234 -25.93 4.82 -14.35
C ALA A 234 -26.45 4.74 -12.91
N PHE A 235 -26.79 5.88 -12.29
CA PHE A 235 -27.37 5.95 -10.94
C PHE A 235 -28.90 5.86 -10.94
N THR A 236 -29.57 6.19 -12.05
CA THR A 236 -31.04 6.28 -12.10
C THR A 236 -31.73 5.13 -12.83
N GLU A 237 -31.00 4.37 -13.65
CA GLU A 237 -31.57 3.20 -14.34
C GLU A 237 -31.28 1.90 -13.60
N PRO A 238 -32.30 1.10 -13.23
CA PRO A 238 -32.10 -0.10 -12.43
C PRO A 238 -31.17 -1.11 -13.10
N GLY A 239 -31.32 -1.33 -14.41
CA GLY A 239 -30.48 -2.27 -15.15
C GLY A 239 -29.04 -1.79 -15.38
N GLU A 240 -28.75 -0.50 -15.17
CA GLU A 240 -27.37 0.00 -15.12
C GLU A 240 -26.81 -0.17 -13.72
N LEU A 241 -27.59 0.17 -12.70
CA LEU A 241 -27.23 0.07 -11.29
C LEU A 241 -26.81 -1.36 -10.90
N GLU A 242 -27.55 -2.38 -11.37
CA GLU A 242 -27.25 -3.80 -11.14
C GLU A 242 -25.86 -4.23 -11.62
N LYS A 243 -25.28 -3.52 -12.60
CA LYS A 243 -23.98 -3.88 -13.18
C LYS A 243 -22.80 -3.44 -12.32
N TRP A 244 -22.98 -2.41 -11.49
CA TRP A 244 -21.85 -1.78 -10.80
C TRP A 244 -22.04 -1.61 -9.30
N PHE A 245 -23.27 -1.48 -8.81
CA PHE A 245 -23.51 -1.18 -7.41
C PHE A 245 -23.39 -2.45 -6.57
N VAL A 246 -22.15 -2.81 -6.22
CA VAL A 246 -21.78 -4.01 -5.46
C VAL A 246 -20.90 -3.58 -4.27
N PRO A 247 -21.47 -3.44 -3.06
CA PRO A 247 -20.78 -2.79 -1.94
C PRO A 247 -19.92 -3.75 -1.10
N SER A 248 -19.38 -4.82 -1.69
CA SER A 248 -18.59 -5.83 -0.97
C SER A 248 -17.65 -6.55 -1.93
N PRO A 249 -16.45 -6.98 -1.47
CA PRO A 249 -15.57 -7.84 -2.26
C PRO A 249 -16.15 -9.26 -2.37
N GLY A 250 -15.69 -10.01 -3.38
CA GLY A 250 -16.07 -11.41 -3.61
C GLY A 250 -17.17 -11.59 -4.66
N ASP A 251 -17.71 -12.81 -4.76
CA ASP A 251 -18.79 -13.17 -5.68
C ASP A 251 -20.15 -12.66 -5.16
N VAL A 252 -20.32 -11.33 -5.15
CA VAL A 252 -21.57 -10.67 -4.75
C VAL A 252 -22.34 -10.22 -5.97
N THR A 253 -23.65 -10.47 -6.00
CA THR A 253 -24.55 -10.00 -7.07
C THR A 253 -25.61 -9.04 -6.55
N THR A 254 -25.99 -8.09 -7.39
CA THR A 254 -26.98 -7.06 -7.07
C THR A 254 -28.28 -7.33 -7.80
N ASP A 255 -29.40 -7.32 -7.07
CA ASP A 255 -30.75 -7.48 -7.58
C ASP A 255 -31.57 -6.24 -7.18
N VAL A 256 -31.95 -5.43 -8.17
CA VAL A 256 -32.73 -4.21 -7.95
C VAL A 256 -34.22 -4.55 -7.99
N GLN A 257 -34.86 -4.59 -6.83
CA GLN A 257 -36.24 -5.04 -6.67
C GLN A 257 -37.26 -3.99 -7.15
N THR A 258 -37.22 -2.80 -6.55
CA THR A 258 -38.10 -1.67 -6.86
C THR A 258 -37.23 -0.43 -6.96
N PHE A 259 -37.40 0.34 -8.03
CA PHE A 259 -36.55 1.50 -8.26
C PHE A 259 -37.26 2.52 -9.13
N THR A 260 -37.70 3.61 -8.52
CA THR A 260 -38.35 4.73 -9.21
C THR A 260 -37.56 6.00 -8.94
N ALA A 261 -36.65 6.37 -9.83
CA ALA A 261 -35.76 7.54 -9.67
C ALA A 261 -36.49 8.86 -9.94
N GLU A 262 -37.49 9.17 -9.12
CA GLU A 262 -38.25 10.43 -9.11
C GLU A 262 -38.53 10.80 -7.64
N PRO A 263 -38.80 12.08 -7.30
CA PRO A 263 -39.15 12.45 -5.92
C PRO A 263 -40.32 11.60 -5.38
N ASP A 264 -40.18 11.14 -4.13
CA ASP A 264 -41.05 10.18 -3.43
C ASP A 264 -41.06 8.74 -4.03
N GLY A 265 -40.21 8.46 -5.02
CA GLY A 265 -40.08 7.14 -5.62
C GLY A 265 -39.33 6.16 -4.72
N GLU A 266 -39.78 4.91 -4.68
CA GLU A 266 -39.21 3.85 -3.83
C GLU A 266 -37.94 3.24 -4.45
N ARG A 267 -36.97 2.92 -3.59
CA ARG A 267 -35.78 2.11 -3.93
C ARG A 267 -35.63 0.93 -2.97
N SER A 268 -35.38 -0.24 -3.52
CA SER A 268 -35.13 -1.48 -2.78
C SER A 268 -34.14 -2.33 -3.56
N ILE A 269 -33.01 -2.62 -2.93
CA ILE A 269 -31.87 -3.31 -3.55
C ILE A 269 -31.45 -4.46 -2.64
N ARG A 270 -31.10 -5.61 -3.24
CA ARG A 270 -30.63 -6.81 -2.54
C ARG A 270 -29.25 -7.16 -3.06
N PHE A 271 -28.35 -7.46 -2.14
CA PHE A 271 -26.99 -7.93 -2.40
C PHE A 271 -26.92 -9.36 -1.92
N HIS A 272 -26.59 -10.27 -2.82
CA HIS A 272 -26.50 -11.70 -2.56
C HIS A 272 -25.04 -12.12 -2.51
N ALA A 273 -24.63 -12.70 -1.39
CA ALA A 273 -23.29 -13.22 -1.15
C ALA A 273 -23.43 -14.65 -0.59
N ASP A 274 -22.96 -15.64 -1.35
CA ASP A 274 -23.15 -17.06 -1.04
C ASP A 274 -24.65 -17.42 -0.78
N ASP A 275 -24.96 -17.96 0.40
CA ASP A 275 -26.31 -18.32 0.85
C ASP A 275 -26.99 -17.19 1.67
N GLU A 276 -26.33 -16.04 1.80
CA GLU A 276 -26.80 -14.89 2.58
C GLU A 276 -27.17 -13.71 1.69
N TRP A 277 -27.97 -12.78 2.23
CA TRP A 277 -28.27 -11.53 1.56
C TRP A 277 -28.38 -10.39 2.56
N PHE A 278 -27.98 -9.21 2.14
CA PHE A 278 -28.27 -7.95 2.82
C PHE A 278 -28.85 -6.99 1.78
N GLY A 279 -29.39 -5.86 2.21
CA GLY A 279 -30.01 -4.95 1.26
C GLY A 279 -30.08 -3.54 1.77
N SER A 280 -30.57 -2.66 0.90
CA SER A 280 -30.92 -1.31 1.31
C SER A 280 -32.28 -0.92 0.74
N ASP A 281 -33.16 -0.43 1.61
CA ASP A 281 -34.47 0.10 1.25
C ASP A 281 -34.51 1.61 1.54
N GLY A 282 -35.27 2.36 0.75
CA GLY A 282 -35.44 3.78 0.98
C GLY A 282 -36.30 4.45 -0.08
N ALA A 283 -36.24 5.77 -0.13
CA ALA A 283 -36.96 6.56 -1.12
C ALA A 283 -36.11 7.73 -1.62
N PHE A 284 -36.30 8.09 -2.87
CA PHE A 284 -35.73 9.31 -3.45
C PHE A 284 -36.44 10.53 -2.86
N GLU A 285 -35.67 11.41 -2.24
CA GLU A 285 -36.16 12.70 -1.74
C GLU A 285 -36.08 13.77 -2.84
N GLU A 286 -35.04 13.68 -3.69
CA GLU A 286 -34.77 14.64 -4.75
C GLU A 286 -34.11 13.92 -5.93
N VAL A 287 -34.58 14.20 -7.15
CA VAL A 287 -33.92 13.79 -8.39
C VAL A 287 -33.98 14.98 -9.35
N VAL A 288 -32.86 15.65 -9.51
CA VAL A 288 -32.67 16.72 -10.51
C VAL A 288 -31.84 16.14 -11.64
N GLU A 289 -32.47 16.01 -12.80
CA GLU A 289 -31.88 15.41 -13.99
C GLU A 289 -30.47 15.95 -14.27
N ASN A 290 -29.49 15.05 -14.33
CA ASN A 290 -28.06 15.34 -14.59
C ASN A 290 -27.36 16.27 -13.58
N GLU A 291 -27.96 16.57 -12.43
CA GLU A 291 -27.37 17.51 -11.46
C GLU A 291 -27.25 16.90 -10.06
N ARG A 292 -28.31 16.27 -9.56
CA ARG A 292 -28.36 15.87 -8.15
C ARG A 292 -29.34 14.74 -7.88
N ILE A 293 -28.94 13.80 -7.04
CA ILE A 293 -29.80 12.73 -6.51
C ILE A 293 -29.67 12.75 -4.99
N VAL A 294 -30.79 12.66 -4.29
CA VAL A 294 -30.83 12.50 -2.84
C VAL A 294 -31.81 11.38 -2.49
N TYR A 295 -31.40 10.43 -1.67
CA TYR A 295 -32.26 9.36 -1.19
C TYR A 295 -31.95 8.97 0.25
N THR A 296 -32.97 8.42 0.93
CA THR A 296 -32.79 7.74 2.21
C THR A 296 -32.32 6.30 1.98
N ASP A 297 -31.53 5.80 2.90
CA ASP A 297 -30.93 4.47 2.83
C ASP A 297 -31.06 3.78 4.18
N ARG A 298 -31.83 2.69 4.22
CA ARG A 298 -32.01 1.86 5.41
C ARG A 298 -31.50 0.47 5.13
N TRP A 299 -30.57 0.02 5.95
CA TRP A 299 -29.93 -1.27 5.77
C TRP A 299 -30.87 -2.40 6.22
N VAL A 300 -31.02 -3.40 5.37
CA VAL A 300 -31.95 -4.53 5.55
C VAL A 300 -31.15 -5.81 5.73
N ASN A 301 -31.60 -6.63 6.68
CA ASN A 301 -30.88 -7.83 7.13
C ASN A 301 -29.46 -7.52 7.66
N PHE A 302 -29.28 -6.30 8.18
CA PHE A 302 -28.05 -5.82 8.78
C PHE A 302 -28.34 -5.27 10.20
N PRO A 303 -28.54 -6.14 11.21
CA PRO A 303 -29.12 -5.77 12.51
C PRO A 303 -28.28 -4.76 13.31
N GLU A 304 -27.00 -4.59 12.96
CA GLU A 304 -26.08 -3.66 13.60
C GLU A 304 -26.25 -2.21 13.07
N ALA A 305 -26.94 -2.02 11.93
CA ALA A 305 -27.16 -0.74 11.25
C ALA A 305 -28.66 -0.35 11.18
N ASP A 306 -29.38 -0.38 12.31
CA ASP A 306 -30.81 -0.01 12.36
C ASP A 306 -31.02 1.52 12.46
N VAL A 307 -30.48 2.25 11.48
CA VAL A 307 -30.71 3.69 11.29
C VAL A 307 -31.03 3.98 9.83
N ASP A 308 -31.83 5.02 9.60
CA ASP A 308 -32.01 5.58 8.26
C ASP A 308 -30.86 6.55 8.01
N SER A 309 -29.99 6.24 7.06
CA SER A 309 -28.96 7.15 6.56
C SER A 309 -29.45 7.87 5.31
N ARG A 310 -28.62 8.78 4.79
CA ARG A 310 -28.98 9.59 3.63
C ARG A 310 -27.79 9.72 2.69
N VAL A 311 -28.04 9.52 1.40
CA VAL A 311 -27.02 9.65 0.34
C VAL A 311 -27.41 10.80 -0.58
N THR A 312 -26.46 11.67 -0.83
CA THR A 312 -26.51 12.73 -1.85
C THR A 312 -25.44 12.43 -2.89
N VAL A 313 -25.77 12.52 -4.17
CA VAL A 313 -24.81 12.47 -5.29
C VAL A 313 -25.01 13.69 -6.14
N GLU A 314 -23.97 14.49 -6.31
CA GLU A 314 -23.95 15.68 -7.17
C GLU A 314 -23.08 15.41 -8.39
N PHE A 315 -23.49 15.91 -9.55
CA PHE A 315 -22.82 15.66 -10.84
C PHE A 315 -22.42 16.97 -11.49
N THR A 316 -21.12 17.14 -11.79
CA THR A 316 -20.56 18.36 -12.37
C THR A 316 -19.74 18.02 -13.62
N ASP A 317 -19.97 18.74 -14.72
CA ASP A 317 -19.12 18.64 -15.91
C ASP A 317 -17.71 19.21 -15.58
N VAL A 318 -16.67 18.43 -15.88
CA VAL A 318 -15.26 18.84 -15.76
C VAL A 318 -14.55 18.69 -17.12
N GLU A 319 -13.29 19.14 -17.22
CA GLU A 319 -12.56 19.19 -18.51
C GLU A 319 -12.50 17.82 -19.21
N ASP A 320 -12.28 16.75 -18.43
CA ASP A 320 -12.08 15.38 -18.91
C ASP A 320 -13.20 14.41 -18.47
N GLY A 321 -14.44 14.91 -18.31
CA GLY A 321 -15.60 14.06 -18.03
C GLY A 321 -16.56 14.63 -17.00
N THR A 322 -16.95 13.80 -16.03
CA THR A 322 -17.90 14.17 -14.97
C THR A 322 -17.30 13.90 -13.60
N GLU A 323 -17.24 14.94 -12.78
CA GLU A 323 -16.98 14.79 -11.35
C GLU A 323 -18.29 14.44 -10.64
N ILE A 324 -18.25 13.41 -9.80
CA ILE A 324 -19.28 13.15 -8.81
C ILE A 324 -18.79 13.56 -7.43
N VAL A 325 -19.69 14.12 -6.64
CA VAL A 325 -19.50 14.30 -5.20
C VAL A 325 -20.59 13.50 -4.49
N LEU A 326 -20.19 12.36 -3.92
CA LEU A 326 -21.08 11.55 -3.10
C LEU A 326 -20.90 11.93 -1.63
N THR A 327 -22.01 12.20 -0.95
CA THR A 327 -22.05 12.41 0.50
C THR A 327 -23.03 11.43 1.13
N HIS A 328 -22.51 10.53 1.98
CA HIS A 328 -23.29 9.60 2.79
C HIS A 328 -23.27 10.09 4.23
N GLU A 329 -24.39 10.59 4.72
CA GLU A 329 -24.55 11.17 6.05
C GLU A 329 -25.52 10.36 6.90
N GLN A 330 -25.53 10.64 8.21
CA GLN A 330 -26.40 9.96 9.18
C GLN A 330 -26.10 8.46 9.28
N LEU A 331 -24.86 8.07 8.97
CA LEU A 331 -24.35 6.73 9.19
C LEU A 331 -24.34 6.41 10.70
N PRO A 332 -24.50 5.14 11.10
CA PRO A 332 -24.27 4.76 12.47
C PRO A 332 -22.83 5.08 12.89
N THR A 333 -22.63 5.41 14.17
CA THR A 333 -21.29 5.70 14.72
C THR A 333 -20.47 4.43 14.87
N GLY A 334 -19.13 4.53 14.84
CA GLY A 334 -18.22 3.40 14.93
C GLY A 334 -17.63 3.05 13.56
N ASP A 335 -17.39 1.77 13.30
CA ASP A 335 -16.69 1.33 12.08
C ASP A 335 -17.57 1.38 10.80
N PHE A 336 -18.83 1.81 10.90
CA PHE A 336 -19.76 1.90 9.77
C PHE A 336 -19.34 2.91 8.71
N VAL A 337 -18.67 4.01 9.10
CA VAL A 337 -18.11 4.96 8.12
C VAL A 337 -17.02 4.29 7.29
N GLY A 338 -16.19 3.45 7.91
CA GLY A 338 -15.18 2.66 7.21
C GLY A 338 -15.80 1.61 6.27
N GLY A 339 -16.83 0.90 6.74
CA GLY A 339 -17.58 -0.06 5.90
C GLY A 339 -18.29 0.60 4.72
N ALA A 340 -18.97 1.73 4.94
CA ALA A 340 -19.61 2.50 3.89
C ALA A 340 -18.59 3.05 2.87
N ARG A 341 -17.41 3.49 3.34
CA ARG A 341 -16.31 3.91 2.47
C ARG A 341 -15.87 2.77 1.55
N MET A 342 -15.53 1.62 2.14
CA MET A 342 -15.09 0.45 1.38
C MET A 342 -16.15 0.02 0.35
N GLY A 343 -17.43 -0.02 0.75
CA GLY A 343 -18.51 -0.40 -0.17
C GLY A 343 -18.70 0.57 -1.34
N TRP A 344 -18.57 1.88 -1.10
CA TRP A 344 -18.64 2.89 -2.17
C TRP A 344 -17.44 2.86 -3.10
N GLU A 345 -16.23 2.70 -2.57
CA GLU A 345 -15.01 2.55 -3.37
C GLU A 345 -15.16 1.37 -4.34
N ILE A 346 -15.48 0.17 -3.83
CA ILE A 346 -15.70 -1.04 -4.65
C ILE A 346 -16.79 -0.81 -5.70
N SER A 347 -17.89 -0.17 -5.33
CA SER A 347 -18.99 0.09 -6.27
C SER A 347 -18.55 1.03 -7.39
N PHE A 348 -17.83 2.10 -7.07
CA PHE A 348 -17.34 3.05 -8.06
C PHE A 348 -16.27 2.46 -8.98
N ASP A 349 -15.50 1.50 -8.49
CA ASP A 349 -14.54 0.75 -9.29
C ASP A 349 -15.24 -0.09 -10.36
N ASN A 350 -16.38 -0.70 -10.00
CA ASN A 350 -17.23 -1.42 -10.95
C ASN A 350 -18.01 -0.48 -11.89
N LEU A 351 -18.20 0.79 -11.52
CA LEU A 351 -18.91 1.76 -12.36
C LEU A 351 -18.05 2.20 -13.55
N ALA A 352 -16.75 2.42 -13.34
CA ALA A 352 -15.82 2.86 -14.38
C ALA A 352 -15.92 2.04 -15.70
N PRO A 353 -15.82 0.69 -15.69
CA PRO A 353 -15.94 -0.10 -16.92
C PRO A 353 -17.34 -0.03 -17.54
N VAL A 354 -18.39 0.02 -16.72
CA VAL A 354 -19.78 0.10 -17.21
C VAL A 354 -20.03 1.37 -18.02
N LEU A 355 -19.37 2.48 -17.65
CA LEU A 355 -19.51 3.76 -18.36
C LEU A 355 -18.88 3.76 -19.77
N VAL A 356 -17.91 2.86 -20.04
CA VAL A 356 -17.20 2.76 -21.33
C VAL A 356 -17.94 1.87 -22.33
N GLU A 357 -18.73 0.90 -21.88
CA GLU A 357 -19.30 -0.18 -22.72
C GLU A 357 -20.57 0.17 -23.53
N SER A 358 -21.04 1.42 -23.54
CA SER A 358 -22.38 1.78 -24.08
C SER A 358 -22.38 2.74 -25.28
#